data_AF-A0A0D0QGQ7-F1
#
_entry.id   AF-A0A0D0QGQ7-F1
#
_cell.length_a   1.000
_cell.length_b   1.000
_cell.length_c   1.000
_cell.angle_alpha   90.00
_cell.angle_beta   90.00
_cell.angle_gamma   90.00
#
_symmetry.space_group_name_H-M   'P 1'
#
loop_
_entity.id
_entity.type
_entity.pdbx_description
1 polymer ?
#
loop_
_entity_poly.entity_id
_entity_poly.type
_entity_poly.pdbx_seq_one_letter_code
_entity_poly.pdbx_strand_id
1 'polypeptide(L)' 'MSFITQELNHKIEFQRYETTQNDDGDIVTAWATYASAFAKVEPLGPRILQRDYFSAMAEQAEDSIKVTIRY' A
#
# COMPACT_ATOMS: atom_id res chain seq x y z
N MET A 1 -12.76 -11.87 -10.09
CA MET A 1 -11.88 -12.77 -9.31
C MET A 1 -12.28 -12.65 -7.85
N SER A 2 -12.68 -13.74 -7.20
CA SER A 2 -13.01 -13.75 -5.76
C SER A 2 -11.82 -14.34 -5.01
N PHE A 3 -11.23 -13.58 -4.08
CA PHE A 3 -10.14 -14.07 -3.23
C PHE A 3 -10.71 -14.80 -2.02
N ILE A 4 -10.25 -16.02 -1.77
CA ILE A 4 -10.67 -16.77 -0.58
C ILE A 4 -10.01 -16.16 0.66
N THR A 5 -10.67 -16.28 1.82
CA THR A 5 -10.16 -15.71 3.08
C THR A 5 -8.76 -16.20 3.44
N GLN A 6 -8.36 -17.40 3.00
CA GLN A 6 -7.02 -17.94 3.19
C GLN A 6 -5.92 -17.18 2.44
N GLU A 7 -6.25 -16.46 1.37
CA GLU A 7 -5.28 -15.67 0.59
C GLU A 7 -5.02 -14.28 1.21
N LEU A 8 -5.94 -13.78 2.05
CA LEU A 8 -5.81 -12.49 2.75
C LEU A 8 -5.33 -12.72 4.19
N ASN A 9 -4.08 -13.16 4.33
CA ASN A 9 -3.51 -13.63 5.58
C ASN A 9 -2.69 -12.57 6.34
N HIS A 10 -2.42 -11.40 5.73
CA HIS A 10 -1.66 -10.33 6.37
C HIS A 10 -2.59 -9.20 6.83
N LYS A 11 -2.49 -8.77 8.09
CA LYS A 11 -3.15 -7.54 8.55
C LYS A 11 -2.27 -6.35 8.21
N ILE A 12 -2.81 -5.39 7.47
CA ILE A 12 -2.15 -4.15 7.08
C ILE A 12 -2.88 -2.94 7.66
N GLU A 13 -2.14 -1.84 7.85
CA GLU A 13 -2.68 -0.56 8.29
C GLU A 13 -2.44 0.50 7.21
N PHE A 14 -3.50 1.21 6.84
CA PHE A 14 -3.42 2.38 6.00
C PHE A 14 -3.20 3.58 6.89
N GLN A 15 -2.07 4.25 6.70
CA GLN A 15 -1.79 5.51 7.38
C GLN A 15 -2.06 6.67 6.44
N ARG A 16 -2.69 7.72 6.98
CA ARG A 16 -2.88 8.99 6.30
C ARG A 16 -1.87 9.98 6.85
N TYR A 17 -1.16 10.63 5.93
CA TYR A 17 -0.33 11.78 6.28
C TYR A 17 -1.24 12.98 6.52
N GLU A 18 -1.25 13.46 7.76
CA GLU A 18 -2.08 14.58 8.18
C GLU A 18 -1.19 15.77 8.49
N THR A 19 -1.54 16.90 7.89
CA THR A 19 -0.92 18.19 8.16
C THR A 19 -1.95 19.06 8.85
N THR A 20 -1.67 19.44 10.09
CA THR A 20 -2.55 20.28 10.92
C THR A 20 -1.80 21.53 11.34
N GLN A 21 -2.54 22.63 11.53
CA GLN A 21 -1.99 23.86 12.08
C GLN A 21 -2.45 23.97 13.54
N ASN A 22 -1.50 24.09 14.45
CA ASN A 22 -1.80 24.28 15.87
C ASN A 22 -2.21 25.73 16.16
N ASP A 23 -2.78 25.99 17.35
CA ASP A 23 -3.20 27.33 17.77
C ASP A 23 -2.04 28.36 17.78
N ASP A 24 -0.79 27.90 17.92
CA ASP A 24 0.42 28.73 17.83
C ASP A 24 0.83 29.08 16.38
N GLY A 25 0.13 28.56 15.38
CA GLY A 25 0.39 28.80 13.96
C GLY A 25 1.40 27.84 13.31
N ASP A 26 2.00 26.93 14.07
CA ASP A 26 2.93 25.92 13.59
C ASP A 26 2.24 24.81 12.79
N ILE A 27 2.92 24.34 11.74
CA ILE A 27 2.48 23.20 10.92
C ILE A 27 3.03 21.91 11.53
N VAL A 28 2.13 21.07 12.04
CA VAL A 28 2.45 19.75 12.58
C VAL A 28 2.05 18.67 11.59
N THR A 29 3.00 17.81 11.27
CA THR A 29 2.78 16.67 10.38
C THR A 29 2.86 15.37 11.15
N ALA A 30 1.85 14.52 10.99
CA ALA A 30 1.75 13.24 11.67
C ALA A 30 1.18 12.17 10.74
N TRP A 31 1.58 10.92 10.97
CA TRP A 31 0.95 9.76 10.37
C TRP A 31 -0.13 9.23 11.31
N ALA A 32 -1.38 9.29 10.87
CA ALA A 32 -2.52 8.78 11.63
C ALA A 32 -3.05 7.50 10.96
N THR A 33 -3.38 6.47 11.75
CA THR A 33 -3.99 5.26 11.21
C THR A 33 -5.42 5.55 10.75
N TYR A 34 -5.68 5.35 9.46
CA TYR A 34 -6.98 5.58 8.83
C TYR A 34 -7.85 4.32 8.83
N ALA A 35 -7.26 3.17 8.50
CA ALA A 35 -7.98 1.91 8.43
C ALA A 35 -7.04 0.71 8.61
N SER A 36 -7.60 -0.45 8.95
CA SER A 36 -6.87 -1.72 8.91
C SER A 36 -7.66 -2.77 8.14
N ALA A 37 -6.96 -3.58 7.35
CA ALA A 37 -7.58 -4.60 6.51
C ALA A 37 -6.71 -5.86 6.44
N PHE A 38 -7.34 -6.97 6.06
CA PHE A 38 -6.61 -8.17 5.65
C PHE A 38 -6.27 -8.08 4.17
N ALA A 39 -5.02 -8.35 3.84
CA ALA A 39 -4.45 -8.23 2.52
C ALA A 39 -3.59 -9.45 2.16
N LYS A 40 -3.42 -9.65 0.86
CA LYS A 40 -2.37 -10.50 0.31
C LYS A 40 -1.19 -9.59 -0.05
N VAL A 41 -0.01 -9.92 0.45
CA VAL A 41 1.21 -9.13 0.26
C VAL A 41 2.21 -9.97 -0.50
N GLU A 42 2.60 -9.53 -1.69
CA GLU A 42 3.52 -10.26 -2.56
C GLU A 42 4.59 -9.32 -3.10
N PRO A 43 5.88 -9.70 -3.09
CA PRO A 43 6.93 -8.88 -3.69
C PRO A 43 6.70 -8.79 -5.20
N LEU A 44 6.97 -7.62 -5.80
CA LEU A 44 6.98 -7.47 -7.26
C LEU A 44 8.27 -8.06 -7.81
N GLY A 45 8.35 -9.39 -7.84
CA GLY A 45 9.48 -10.11 -8.42
C GLY A 45 9.39 -10.21 -9.94
N PRO A 46 10.53 -10.42 -10.64
CA PRO A 46 10.61 -10.48 -12.11
C PRO A 46 9.73 -11.56 -12.75
N ARG A 47 9.26 -12.55 -11.96
CA ARG A 47 8.38 -13.64 -12.42
C ARG A 47 6.89 -13.26 -12.50
N ILE A 48 6.43 -12.29 -11.71
CA ILE A 48 5.02 -11.82 -11.70
C ILE A 48 4.81 -10.74 -12.78
N LEU A 49 5.90 -10.12 -13.23
CA LEU A 49 5.91 -8.92 -14.07
C LEU A 49 5.72 -9.18 -15.58
N GLN A 50 5.74 -10.42 -16.08
CA GLN A 50 5.86 -10.67 -17.53
C GLN A 50 4.64 -10.26 -18.40
N ARG A 51 3.46 -9.99 -17.81
CA ARG A 51 2.25 -9.59 -18.56
C ARG A 51 1.97 -8.08 -18.51
N ASP A 52 2.30 -7.40 -17.41
CA ASP A 52 1.97 -5.98 -17.19
C ASP A 52 3.18 -5.04 -17.32
N TYR A 53 4.32 -5.54 -17.84
CA TYR A 53 5.64 -4.88 -17.77
C TYR A 53 5.82 -3.64 -18.65
N PHE A 54 5.10 -3.51 -19.77
CA PHE A 54 5.48 -2.54 -20.79
C PHE A 54 5.14 -1.08 -20.46
N SER A 55 4.29 -0.83 -19.46
CA SER A 55 3.85 0.52 -19.09
C SER A 55 4.41 1.02 -17.74
N ALA A 56 4.95 0.14 -16.89
CA ALA A 56 5.36 0.49 -15.51
C ALA A 56 6.89 0.57 -15.30
N MET A 57 7.69 0.23 -16.32
CA MET A 57 9.16 0.11 -16.22
C MET A 57 9.92 1.43 -15.98
N ALA A 58 9.30 2.60 -16.12
CA ALA A 58 10.01 3.87 -15.97
C ALA A 58 10.15 4.34 -14.52
N GLU A 59 9.38 3.81 -13.56
CA GLU A 59 9.19 4.47 -12.26
C GLU A 59 9.28 3.54 -11.03
N GLN A 60 9.49 2.23 -11.20
CA GLN A 60 9.56 1.31 -10.06
C GLN A 60 10.96 1.25 -9.44
N ALA A 61 11.09 1.93 -8.31
CA ALA A 61 12.20 1.81 -7.37
C ALA A 61 12.35 0.36 -6.86
N GLU A 62 13.60 0.02 -6.52
CA GLU A 62 14.21 -1.29 -6.24
C GLU A 62 13.46 -2.25 -5.27
N ASP A 63 12.38 -1.83 -4.60
CA ASP A 63 11.70 -2.62 -3.57
C ASP A 63 10.18 -2.38 -3.51
N SER A 64 9.50 -2.49 -4.66
CA SER A 64 8.05 -2.32 -4.74
C SER A 64 7.30 -3.61 -4.33
N ILE A 65 6.19 -3.46 -3.58
CA ILE A 65 5.37 -4.59 -3.10
C ILE A 65 3.94 -4.47 -3.64
N LYS A 66 3.38 -5.59 -4.13
CA LYS A 66 1.97 -5.67 -4.53
C LYS A 66 1.11 -6.02 -3.32
N VAL A 67 0.16 -5.14 -3.01
CA VAL A 67 -0.83 -5.36 -1.95
C VAL A 67 -2.20 -5.52 -2.58
N THR A 68 -2.85 -6.66 -2.35
CA THR A 68 -4.21 -6.94 -2.83
C THR A 68 -5.19 -6.94 -1.67
N ILE A 69 -6.24 -6.13 -1.77
CA ILE A 69 -7.29 -5.97 -0.76
C ILE A 69 -8.68 -6.19 -1.38
N ARG A 70 -9.69 -6.41 -0.52
CA ARG A 70 -11.09 -6.32 -0.92
C ARG A 70 -11.51 -4.85 -1.01
N TYR A 71 -12.49 -4.58 -1.87
CA TYR A 71 -13.18 -3.29 -1.92
C TYR A 71 -14.03 -3.09 -0.68
#